data_AF-A0A3B9PI75-F1
#
_entry.id   AF-A0A3B9PI75-F1
#
_cell.length_a   1.000
_cell.length_b   1.000
_cell.length_c   1.000
_cell.angle_alpha   90.00
_cell.angle_beta   90.00
_cell.angle_gamma   90.00
#
_symmetry.space_group_name_H-M   'P 1'
#
loop_
_entity.id
_entity.type
_entity.pdbx_description
1 polymer ?
#
loop_
_entity_poly.entity_id
_entity_poly.type
_entity_poly.pdbx_seq_one_letter_code
_entity_poly.pdbx_strand_id
1 'polypeptide(L)' 'ARGEMRHVAEFDYVIINDEIDAALDDLVAVVRAARLRCANQHQRHPEYFAFLEQD' A
#
# COMPACT_ATOMS: atom_id res chain seq x y z
N ALA A 1 -11.79 -0.21 21.17
CA ALA A 1 -10.62 -1.02 21.53
C ALA A 1 -10.87 -2.54 21.37
N ARG A 2 -11.27 -3.31 22.40
CA ARG A 2 -11.30 -4.79 22.30
C ARG A 2 -12.34 -5.38 21.31
N GLY A 3 -13.38 -4.62 20.98
CA GLY A 3 -14.39 -5.00 19.99
C GLY A 3 -13.92 -4.86 18.54
N GLU A 4 -13.15 -3.82 18.23
CA GLU A 4 -12.60 -3.56 16.88
C GLU A 4 -11.44 -4.50 16.54
N MET A 5 -10.67 -4.93 17.56
CA MET A 5 -9.57 -5.89 17.36
C MET A 5 -10.03 -7.27 16.87
N ARG A 6 -11.33 -7.58 16.94
CA ARG A 6 -11.89 -8.83 16.39
C ARG A 6 -11.97 -8.84 14.86
N HIS A 7 -11.95 -7.67 14.25
CA HIS A 7 -12.00 -7.49 12.78
C HIS A 7 -10.61 -7.27 12.18
N VAL A 8 -9.52 -7.44 12.95
CA VAL A 8 -8.14 -7.26 12.45
C VAL A 8 -7.85 -8.14 11.24
N ALA A 9 -8.46 -9.32 11.16
CA ALA A 9 -8.32 -10.22 10.03
C ALA A 9 -8.96 -9.71 8.71
N GLU A 10 -9.74 -8.62 8.77
CA GLU A 10 -10.39 -8.01 7.59
C GLU A 10 -9.51 -6.94 6.92
N PHE A 11 -8.40 -6.54 7.54
CA PHE A 11 -7.49 -5.55 6.99
C PHE A 11 -6.38 -6.20 6.17
N ASP A 12 -6.04 -5.60 5.03
CA ASP A 12 -4.97 -6.08 4.15
C ASP A 12 -3.58 -5.98 4.81
N TYR A 13 -3.39 -5.04 5.74
CA TYR A 13 -2.14 -4.79 6.44
C TYR A 13 -2.39 -4.46 7.91
N VAL A 14 -1.54 -4.98 8.78
CA VAL A 14 -1.54 -4.70 10.23
C VAL A 14 -0.11 -4.35 10.64
N ILE A 15 0.05 -3.22 11.32
CA ILE A 15 1.33 -2.77 11.85
C ILE A 15 1.25 -2.85 13.37
N ILE A 16 2.19 -3.58 13.99
CA ILE A 16 2.31 -3.66 15.44
C ILE A 16 3.26 -2.54 15.88
N ASN A 17 2.71 -1.54 16.57
CA ASN A 17 3.48 -0.39 17.05
C ASN A 17 4.16 -0.70 18.39
N ASP A 18 5.19 -1.55 18.37
CA ASP A 18 6.06 -1.84 19.53
C ASP A 18 7.23 -0.84 19.59
N GLU A 19 7.79 -0.50 18.43
CA GLU A 19 8.83 0.52 18.26
C GLU A 19 8.36 1.58 17.24
N ILE A 20 8.33 2.85 17.65
CA ILE A 20 7.70 3.92 16.87
C ILE A 20 8.38 4.17 15.52
N ASP A 21 9.71 4.11 15.49
CA ASP A 21 10.49 4.35 14.28
C ASP A 21 10.26 3.23 13.26
N ALA A 22 10.25 1.97 13.72
CA ALA A 22 9.96 0.81 12.87
C ALA A 22 8.51 0.84 12.33
N ALA A 23 7.54 1.16 13.19
CA ALA A 23 6.13 1.23 12.78
C ALA A 23 5.88 2.37 11.77
N LEU A 24 6.62 3.47 11.87
CA LEU A 24 6.57 4.55 10.89
C LEU A 24 7.13 4.10 9.54
N ASP A 25 8.27 3.40 9.54
CA ASP A 25 8.85 2.85 8.32
C ASP A 25 7.91 1.85 7.63
N ASP A 26 7.28 0.97 8.40
CA ASP A 26 6.27 0.03 7.90
C ASP A 26 5.08 0.76 7.26
N LEU A 27 4.58 1.82 7.91
CA LEU A 27 3.47 2.62 7.38
C LEU A 27 3.85 3.28 6.05
N VAL A 28 5.04 3.87 5.98
CA VAL A 28 5.56 4.48 4.75
C VAL A 28 5.69 3.44 3.65
N ALA A 29 6.18 2.23 3.98
CA ALA A 29 6.32 1.14 3.03
C ALA A 29 4.96 0.69 2.47
N VAL A 30 3.94 0.49 3.32
CA VAL A 30 2.58 0.12 2.90
C VAL A 30 2.00 1.19 1.96
N VAL A 31 2.12 2.47 2.30
CA VAL A 31 1.62 3.57 1.46
C VAL A 31 2.35 3.61 0.12
N ARG A 32 3.67 3.41 0.11
CA ARG A 32 4.47 3.35 -1.12
C ARG A 32 4.05 2.17 -1.99
N ALA A 33 3.95 0.97 -1.43
CA ALA A 33 3.51 -0.22 -2.15
C ALA A 33 2.10 -0.05 -2.73
N ALA A 34 1.16 0.48 -1.95
CA ALA A 34 -0.20 0.76 -2.42
C ALA A 34 -0.21 1.74 -3.61
N ARG A 35 0.67 2.75 -3.61
CA ARG A 35 0.84 3.70 -4.72
C ARG A 35 1.50 3.07 -5.95
N LEU A 36 2.34 2.05 -5.78
CA LEU A 36 3.04 1.35 -6.86
C LEU A 36 2.23 0.23 -7.52
N ARG A 37 1.02 -0.09 -7.03
CA ARG A 37 0.11 -1.03 -7.70
C ARG A 37 -0.07 -0.66 -9.18
N CYS A 38 -0.06 -1.66 -10.06
CA CYS A 38 -0.09 -1.47 -11.52
C CYS A 38 -1.22 -0.54 -11.97
N ALA A 39 -2.45 -0.74 -11.48
CA ALA A 39 -3.59 0.14 -11.79
C ALA A 39 -3.32 1.63 -11.47
N ASN A 40 -2.67 1.91 -10.34
CA ASN A 40 -2.31 3.27 -9.96
C ASN A 40 -1.17 3.84 -10.82
N GLN A 41 -0.21 3.00 -11.20
CA GLN A 41 0.88 3.40 -12.09
C GLN A 41 0.38 3.66 -13.52
N HIS A 42 -0.53 2.83 -14.02
CA HIS A 42 -1.19 3.00 -15.31
C HIS A 42 -1.99 4.31 -15.36
N GLN A 43 -2.74 4.61 -14.30
CA GLN A 43 -3.48 5.89 -14.21
C GLN A 43 -2.54 7.11 -14.13
N ARG A 44 -1.39 6.99 -13.45
CA ARG A 44 -0.43 8.10 -13.31
C ARG A 44 0.44 8.33 -14.54
N HIS A 45 0.72 7.27 -15.29
CA HIS A 45 1.65 7.30 -16.43
C HIS A 45 1.00 6.73 -17.70
N PRO A 46 -0.18 7.23 -18.13
CA PRO A 46 -0.92 6.64 -19.23
C PRO A 46 -0.14 6.63 -20.55
N GLU A 47 0.65 7.68 -20.81
CA GLU A 47 1.48 7.79 -22.03
C GLU A 47 2.58 6.72 -22.08
N TYR A 48 3.22 6.42 -20.95
CA TYR A 48 4.27 5.43 -20.87
C TYR A 48 3.72 4.01 -21.11
N PHE A 49 2.56 3.70 -20.54
CA PHE A 49 1.91 2.41 -20.76
C PHE A 49 1.36 2.27 -22.19
N ALA A 50 0.77 3.34 -22.76
CA ALA A 50 0.31 3.33 -24.14
C ALA A 50 1.45 3.11 -25.14
N PHE A 51 2.65 3.64 -24.85
CA PHE A 51 3.85 3.36 -25.63
C PHE A 51 4.25 1.87 -25.57
N LEU A 52 4.29 1.27 -24.38
CA LEU A 52 4.64 -0.15 -24.21
C LEU A 52 3.64 -1.12 -24.87
N GLU A 53 2.37 -0.73 -25.00
CA GLU A 53 1.32 -1.55 -25.61
C GLU A 53 1.33 -1.51 -27.16
N GLN A 54 2.14 -0.63 -27.76
CA GLN A 54 2.27 -0.47 -29.21
C GLN A 54 3.44 -1.25 -29.83
N ASP A 55 4.38 -1.73 -29.01
CA ASP A 55 5.48 -2.64 -29.39
C ASP A 55 5.05 -4.13 -29.33
#